data_AF-A0AAU7ZLK3-F1
#
_entry.id   AF-A0AAU7ZLK3-F1
#
_cell.length_a   1.000
_cell.length_b   1.000
_cell.length_c   1.000
_cell.angle_alpha   90.00
_cell.angle_beta   90.00
_cell.angle_gamma   90.00
#
_symmetry.space_group_name_H-M   'P 1'
#
loop_
_entity.id
_entity.type
_entity.pdbx_description
1 polymer ?
#
loop_
_entity_poly.entity_id
_entity_poly.type
_entity_poly.pdbx_seq_one_letter_code
_entity_poly.pdbx_strand_id
1 'polypeptide(L)'
;MIKTQSDYDQHYPQVPLDRWKRNVVEAVERIGDKHYQSTHWLQDDRPAWEDPNEVVSVLVDDCVFNLFLQDCAFSFSDQQHEAAANFSLTLNSFLNEAPEILEAEETLNDPRWQDVQSSAIGFVAAFALP
;
A
#
# COMPACT_ATOMS: atom_id res chain seq x y z
N MET A 1 -35.94 -11.94 3.40
CA MET A 1 -35.06 -12.62 2.43
C MET A 1 -33.64 -12.26 2.80
N ILE A 2 -32.82 -13.24 3.18
CA ILE A 2 -31.39 -13.04 3.45
C ILE A 2 -30.71 -13.13 2.08
N LYS A 3 -30.14 -12.02 1.61
CA LYS A 3 -29.32 -12.03 0.38
C LYS A 3 -28.07 -12.87 0.64
N THR A 4 -27.77 -13.80 -0.25
CA THR A 4 -26.56 -14.63 -0.15
C THR A 4 -25.38 -13.89 -0.76
N GLN A 5 -24.15 -14.29 -0.41
CA GLN A 5 -22.89 -13.75 -0.95
C GLN A 5 -22.88 -13.67 -2.49
N SER A 6 -23.61 -14.58 -3.15
CA SER A 6 -23.80 -14.64 -4.60
C SER A 6 -24.50 -13.43 -5.22
N ASP A 7 -25.22 -12.61 -4.44
CA ASP A 7 -25.91 -11.42 -4.96
C ASP A 7 -24.96 -10.21 -5.10
N TYR A 8 -23.73 -10.30 -4.58
CA TYR A 8 -22.69 -9.25 -4.70
C TYR A 8 -21.72 -9.48 -5.87
N ASP A 9 -21.79 -10.62 -6.55
CA ASP A 9 -20.85 -11.02 -7.62
C ASP A 9 -21.14 -10.39 -8.99
N GLN A 10 -22.10 -9.48 -9.09
CA GLN A 10 -22.52 -8.92 -10.37
C GLN A 10 -22.08 -7.45 -10.53
N HIS A 11 -21.05 -7.27 -11.36
CA HIS A 11 -20.65 -6.05 -12.07
C HIS A 11 -19.49 -5.20 -11.52
N TYR A 12 -18.52 -5.78 -10.82
CA TYR A 12 -17.19 -5.14 -10.86
C TYR A 12 -16.50 -5.53 -12.18
N PRO A 13 -16.11 -4.55 -13.03
CA PRO A 13 -15.29 -4.85 -14.18
C PRO A 13 -14.04 -5.57 -13.68
N GLN A 14 -13.77 -6.75 -14.23
CA GLN A 14 -12.58 -7.53 -13.90
C GLN A 14 -11.37 -6.67 -14.28
N VAL A 15 -10.72 -6.06 -13.27
CA VAL A 15 -9.50 -5.30 -13.50
C VAL A 15 -8.41 -6.32 -13.83
N PRO A 16 -7.69 -6.18 -14.96
CA PRO A 16 -6.62 -7.11 -15.28
C PRO A 16 -5.60 -7.19 -14.14
N LEU A 17 -5.18 -8.41 -13.81
CA LEU A 17 -4.22 -8.70 -12.73
C LEU A 17 -2.97 -7.81 -12.82
N ASP A 18 -2.47 -7.58 -14.03
CA ASP A 18 -1.28 -6.74 -14.27
C ASP A 18 -1.51 -5.27 -13.91
N ARG A 19 -2.74 -4.77 -14.08
CA ARG A 19 -3.10 -3.41 -13.70
C ARG A 19 -3.23 -3.27 -12.19
N TRP A 20 -3.79 -4.27 -11.51
CA TRP A 20 -3.81 -4.32 -10.04
C TRP A 20 -2.41 -4.41 -9.44
N LYS A 21 -1.58 -5.36 -9.93
CA LYS A 21 -0.17 -5.48 -9.56
C LYS A 21 0.55 -4.15 -9.72
N ARG A 22 0.38 -3.48 -10.86
CA ARG A 22 1.00 -2.18 -11.12
C ARG A 22 0.55 -1.11 -10.13
N ASN A 23 -0.75 -0.95 -9.91
CA ASN A 23 -1.25 0.07 -8.98
C ASN A 23 -0.73 -0.14 -7.55
N VAL A 24 -0.71 -1.39 -7.08
CA VAL A 24 -0.17 -1.72 -5.75
C VAL A 24 1.33 -1.46 -5.69
N VAL A 25 2.09 -1.92 -6.68
CA VAL A 25 3.54 -1.70 -6.74
C VAL A 25 3.87 -0.20 -6.81
N GLU A 26 3.16 0.58 -7.62
CA GLU A 26 3.34 2.04 -7.73
C GLU A 26 3.04 2.73 -6.39
N ALA A 27 1.98 2.33 -5.68
CA ALA A 27 1.66 2.88 -4.36
C ALA A 27 2.74 2.53 -3.32
N VAL A 28 3.19 1.27 -3.28
CA VAL A 28 4.24 0.82 -2.36
C VAL A 28 5.60 1.45 -2.73
N GLU A 29 5.87 1.71 -4.01
CA GLU A 29 7.05 2.43 -4.48
C GLU A 29 7.10 3.86 -3.94
N ARG A 30 5.97 4.58 -3.97
CA ARG A 30 5.88 5.92 -3.34
C ARG A 30 6.11 5.88 -1.83
N ILE A 31 5.74 4.78 -1.16
CA ILE A 31 6.06 4.56 0.26
C ILE A 31 7.56 4.31 0.46
N GLY A 32 8.20 3.57 -0.44
CA GLY A 32 9.65 3.34 -0.37
C GLY A 32 10.51 4.56 -0.71
N ASP A 33 9.99 5.50 -1.51
CA ASP A 33 10.76 6.65 -1.99
C ASP A 33 10.76 7.84 -1.01
N LYS A 34 11.75 7.85 -0.12
CA LYS A 34 11.98 8.96 0.81
C LYS A 34 12.24 10.30 0.11
N HIS A 35 12.87 10.30 -1.07
CA HIS A 35 13.14 11.53 -1.79
C HIS A 35 11.85 12.12 -2.34
N TYR A 36 11.00 11.29 -2.96
CA TYR A 36 9.66 11.67 -3.37
C TYR A 36 8.86 12.27 -2.22
N GLN A 37 8.77 11.56 -1.09
CA GLN A 37 7.96 12.01 0.05
C GLN A 37 8.44 13.35 0.61
N SER A 38 9.76 13.49 0.82
CA SER A 38 10.32 14.74 1.36
C SER A 38 10.20 15.93 0.40
N THR A 39 10.12 15.67 -0.91
CA THR A 39 9.98 16.72 -1.92
C THR A 39 8.54 17.08 -2.22
N HIS A 40 7.57 16.18 -2.03
CA HIS A 40 6.16 16.41 -2.39
C HIS A 40 5.28 16.65 -1.16
N TRP A 41 5.50 15.91 -0.06
CA TRP A 41 4.65 16.04 1.12
C TRP A 41 4.93 17.30 1.92
N LEU A 42 6.11 17.91 1.79
CA LEU A 42 6.48 19.09 2.57
C LEU A 42 6.25 20.41 1.82
N GLN A 43 5.63 20.38 0.64
CA GLN A 43 5.33 21.61 -0.12
C GLN A 43 4.07 22.31 0.41
N ASP A 44 4.14 23.63 0.57
CA ASP A 44 3.01 24.45 1.04
C ASP A 44 1.83 24.45 0.05
N ASP A 45 2.09 24.28 -1.25
CA ASP A 45 1.11 24.21 -2.33
C ASP A 45 0.89 22.79 -2.85
N ARG A 46 1.23 21.77 -2.05
CA ARG A 46 1.06 20.36 -2.43
C ARG A 46 -0.41 20.08 -2.78
N PRO A 47 -0.67 19.33 -3.86
CA PRO A 47 -2.00 18.80 -4.11
C PRO A 47 -2.48 17.92 -2.95
N ALA A 48 -3.78 17.85 -2.73
CA ALA A 48 -4.36 17.06 -1.63
C ALA A 48 -3.96 15.57 -1.68
N TRP A 49 -3.76 15.01 -2.88
CA TRP A 49 -3.33 13.61 -3.08
C TRP A 49 -1.83 13.37 -2.85
N GLU A 50 -1.05 14.42 -2.57
CA GLU A 50 0.39 14.34 -2.27
C GLU A 50 0.60 14.42 -0.74
N ASP A 51 -0.01 13.49 -0.01
CA ASP A 51 0.05 13.43 1.45
C ASP A 51 0.16 11.96 1.95
N PRO A 52 0.71 11.75 3.16
CA PRO A 52 0.81 10.42 3.77
C PRO A 52 -0.55 9.71 3.97
N ASN A 53 -1.64 10.43 4.25
CA ASN A 53 -2.95 9.79 4.43
C ASN A 53 -3.42 9.18 3.12
N GLU A 54 -3.32 9.90 2.01
CA GLU A 54 -3.78 9.44 0.69
C GLU A 54 -3.01 8.19 0.21
N VAL A 55 -1.69 8.12 0.41
CA VAL A 55 -0.94 6.91 0.03
C VAL A 55 -1.33 5.70 0.88
N VAL A 56 -1.65 5.90 2.16
CA VAL A 56 -2.14 4.84 3.05
C VAL A 56 -3.56 4.42 2.67
N SER A 57 -4.45 5.39 2.40
CA SER A 57 -5.83 5.14 1.97
C SER A 57 -5.89 4.30 0.69
N VAL A 58 -5.02 4.56 -0.28
CA VAL A 58 -4.91 3.73 -1.51
C VAL A 58 -4.67 2.25 -1.21
N LEU A 59 -3.94 1.93 -0.13
CA LEU A 59 -3.64 0.55 0.25
C LEU A 59 -4.68 -0.05 1.20
N VAL A 60 -5.22 0.75 2.13
CA VAL A 60 -5.98 0.27 3.28
C VAL A 60 -7.49 0.45 3.14
N ASP A 61 -7.97 1.62 2.70
CA ASP A 61 -9.39 1.98 2.82
C ASP A 61 -10.30 1.19 1.85
N ASP A 62 -9.79 0.88 0.67
CA ASP A 62 -10.52 0.10 -0.34
C ASP A 62 -10.19 -1.41 -0.27
N CYS A 63 -9.52 -1.85 0.80
CA CYS A 63 -8.97 -3.21 0.91
C CYS A 63 -8.11 -3.63 -0.30
N VAL A 64 -7.61 -2.68 -1.11
CA VAL A 64 -6.92 -2.97 -2.39
C VAL A 64 -5.74 -3.88 -2.16
N PHE A 65 -4.96 -3.62 -1.10
CA PHE A 65 -3.83 -4.47 -0.78
C PHE A 65 -4.27 -5.85 -0.29
N ASN A 66 -5.31 -5.96 0.55
CA ASN A 66 -5.82 -7.24 1.03
C ASN A 66 -6.43 -8.10 -0.10
N LEU A 67 -7.20 -7.48 -0.99
CA LEU A 67 -7.76 -8.13 -2.18
C LEU A 67 -6.65 -8.57 -3.14
N PHE A 68 -5.63 -7.74 -3.33
CA PHE A 68 -4.45 -8.11 -4.09
C PHE A 68 -3.77 -9.37 -3.51
N LEU A 69 -3.56 -9.44 -2.20
CA LEU A 69 -3.01 -10.63 -1.57
C LEU A 69 -3.94 -11.82 -1.73
N GLN A 70 -5.24 -11.68 -1.47
CA GLN A 70 -6.20 -12.78 -1.58
C GLN A 70 -6.27 -13.36 -3.00
N ASP A 71 -6.35 -12.51 -4.02
CA ASP A 71 -6.60 -12.93 -5.39
C ASP A 71 -5.32 -13.30 -6.15
N CYS A 72 -4.14 -12.86 -5.68
CA CYS A 72 -2.89 -13.01 -6.43
C CYS A 72 -1.86 -13.89 -5.73
N ALA A 73 -2.00 -14.12 -4.41
CA ALA A 73 -1.01 -14.82 -3.60
C ALA A 73 -0.64 -16.20 -4.16
N PHE A 74 -1.58 -16.95 -4.73
CA PHE A 74 -1.29 -18.27 -5.30
C PHE A 74 -0.25 -18.24 -6.44
N SER A 75 -0.03 -17.07 -7.05
CA SER A 75 0.91 -16.86 -8.15
C SER A 75 2.27 -16.30 -7.70
N PHE A 76 2.42 -16.00 -6.41
CA PHE A 76 3.63 -15.40 -5.89
C PHE A 76 4.75 -16.44 -5.73
N SER A 77 5.98 -16.01 -5.95
CA SER A 77 7.14 -16.75 -5.46
C SER A 77 7.20 -16.70 -3.93
N ASP A 78 7.98 -17.59 -3.32
CA ASP A 78 8.22 -17.56 -1.87
C ASP A 78 8.76 -16.18 -1.41
N GLN A 79 9.63 -15.57 -2.23
CA GLN A 79 10.18 -14.23 -1.97
C GLN A 79 9.10 -13.14 -2.01
N GLN A 80 8.17 -13.22 -2.98
CA GLN A 80 7.05 -12.29 -3.08
C GLN A 80 6.07 -12.44 -1.91
N HIS A 81 5.81 -13.69 -1.47
CA HIS A 81 5.01 -13.95 -0.28
C HIS A 81 5.64 -13.35 0.97
N GLU A 82 6.94 -13.59 1.19
CA GLU A 82 7.65 -13.09 2.36
C GLU A 82 7.66 -11.55 2.37
N ALA A 83 7.98 -10.93 1.23
CA ALA A 83 8.01 -9.47 1.12
C ALA A 83 6.63 -8.83 1.32
N ALA A 84 5.58 -9.43 0.75
CA ALA A 84 4.20 -8.99 0.94
C ALA A 84 3.73 -9.11 2.39
N ALA A 85 4.03 -10.23 3.05
CA ALA A 85 3.69 -10.44 4.45
C ALA A 85 4.44 -9.46 5.36
N ASN A 86 5.73 -9.27 5.12
CA ASN A 86 6.55 -8.34 5.89
C ASN A 86 6.03 -6.90 5.77
N PHE A 87 5.82 -6.41 4.54
CA PHE A 87 5.28 -5.06 4.32
C PHE A 87 3.90 -4.90 4.96
N SER A 88 2.99 -5.88 4.80
CA SER A 88 1.66 -5.85 5.43
C SER A 88 1.74 -5.73 6.95
N LEU A 89 2.57 -6.55 7.58
CA LEU A 89 2.73 -6.55 9.04
C LEU A 89 3.33 -5.25 9.54
N THR A 90 4.38 -4.75 8.88
CA THR A 90 5.04 -3.50 9.28
C THR A 90 4.11 -2.30 9.13
N LEU A 91 3.40 -2.18 8.01
CA LEU A 91 2.43 -1.11 7.79
C LEU A 91 1.30 -1.16 8.83
N ASN A 92 0.69 -2.33 9.04
CA ASN A 92 -0.38 -2.46 10.03
C ASN A 92 0.11 -2.16 11.46
N SER A 93 1.33 -2.56 11.80
CA SER A 93 1.91 -2.24 13.11
C SER A 93 2.11 -0.73 13.30
N PHE A 94 2.57 -0.03 12.27
CA PHE A 94 2.68 1.43 12.30
C PHE A 94 1.31 2.09 12.48
N LEU A 95 0.33 1.71 11.66
CA LEU A 95 -1.02 2.32 11.66
C LEU A 95 -1.79 2.08 12.97
N ASN A 96 -1.60 0.93 13.63
CA ASN A 96 -2.25 0.63 14.92
C ASN A 96 -1.83 1.59 16.05
N GLU A 97 -0.68 2.24 15.91
CA GLU A 97 -0.14 3.16 16.92
C GLU A 97 0.00 4.60 16.39
N ALA A 98 -0.40 4.84 15.15
CA ALA A 98 -0.36 6.13 14.51
C ALA A 98 -1.59 6.98 14.92
N PRO A 99 -1.49 8.32 14.86
CA PRO A 99 -2.66 9.18 14.92
C PRO A 99 -3.62 8.87 13.75
N GLU A 100 -4.90 9.23 13.93
CA GLU A 100 -5.93 9.08 12.87
C GLU A 100 -5.59 9.87 11.61
N ILE A 101 -4.89 11.00 11.77
CA ILE A 101 -4.41 11.85 10.68
C ILE A 101 -2.89 11.86 10.75
N LEU A 102 -2.25 11.42 9.67
CA LEU A 102 -0.79 11.45 9.50
C LEU A 102 -0.34 12.85 9.07
N GLU A 103 0.46 13.52 9.90
CA GLU A 103 1.11 14.76 9.51
C GLU A 103 2.42 14.44 8.78
N ALA A 104 2.68 15.11 7.64
CA ALA A 104 3.80 14.78 6.75
C ALA A 104 5.17 14.88 7.44
N GLU A 105 5.41 15.97 8.18
CA GLU A 105 6.68 16.19 8.86
C GLU A 105 6.90 15.18 10.00
N GLU A 106 5.85 14.88 10.78
CA GLU A 106 5.92 13.91 11.87
C GLU A 106 6.15 12.50 11.31
N THR A 107 5.41 12.12 10.28
CA THR A 107 5.51 10.82 9.60
C THR A 107 6.92 10.60 9.04
N LEU A 108 7.50 11.60 8.36
CA LEU A 108 8.84 11.48 7.79
C LEU A 108 9.96 11.37 8.83
N ASN A 109 9.72 11.88 10.03
CA ASN A 109 10.67 11.82 11.14
C ASN A 109 10.43 10.64 12.09
N ASP A 110 9.32 9.91 11.94
CA ASP A 110 9.02 8.73 12.75
C ASP A 110 9.92 7.53 12.35
N PRO A 111 10.73 6.98 13.27
CA PRO A 111 11.53 5.79 13.00
C PRO A 111 10.69 4.58 12.54
N ARG A 112 9.46 4.44 13.05
CA ARG A 112 8.55 3.35 12.67
C ARG A 112 8.12 3.48 11.21
N TRP A 113 7.97 4.71 10.71
CA TRP A 113 7.73 4.92 9.28
C TRP A 113 8.94 4.51 8.43
N GLN A 114 10.15 4.71 8.91
CA GLN A 114 11.36 4.27 8.19
C GLN A 114 11.43 2.74 8.05
N ASP A 115 10.90 1.99 9.03
CA ASP A 115 10.73 0.55 8.91
C ASP A 115 9.71 0.20 7.82
N VAL A 116 8.59 0.95 7.75
CA VAL A 116 7.61 0.82 6.66
C VAL A 116 8.28 1.09 5.31
N GLN A 117 9.02 2.19 5.15
CA GLN A 117 9.78 2.52 3.93
C GLN A 117 10.73 1.38 3.55
N SER A 118 11.47 0.83 4.52
CA SER A 118 12.43 -0.25 4.28
C SER A 118 11.74 -1.53 3.82
N SER A 119 10.62 -1.89 4.44
CA SER A 119 9.82 -3.05 4.01
C SER A 119 9.17 -2.83 2.63
N ALA A 120 8.77 -1.60 2.30
CA ALA A 120 8.23 -1.22 1.00
C ALA A 120 9.28 -1.36 -0.12
N ILE A 121 10.52 -0.94 0.13
CA ILE A 121 11.64 -1.16 -0.81
C ILE A 121 11.85 -2.66 -1.07
N GLY A 122 11.79 -3.48 0.00
CA GLY A 122 11.87 -4.94 -0.12
C GLY A 122 10.72 -5.54 -0.93
N PHE A 123 9.50 -5.06 -0.70
CA PHE A 123 8.33 -5.42 -1.51
C PHE A 123 8.55 -5.08 -2.98
N VAL A 124 8.86 -3.82 -3.30
CA VAL A 124 9.07 -3.39 -4.68
C VAL A 124 10.17 -4.21 -5.33
N ALA A 125 11.27 -4.49 -4.65
CA ALA A 125 12.34 -5.32 -5.21
C ALA A 125 11.92 -6.79 -5.48
N ALA A 126 11.03 -7.37 -4.67
CA ALA A 126 10.52 -8.73 -4.87
C ALA A 126 9.48 -8.80 -6.00
N PHE A 127 8.75 -7.71 -6.22
CA PHE A 127 7.74 -7.59 -7.27
C PHE A 127 8.28 -6.96 -8.56
N ALA A 128 9.48 -6.37 -8.50
CA ALA A 128 10.27 -5.94 -9.63
C ALA A 128 11.19 -7.09 -10.05
N LEU A 129 10.77 -7.89 -11.04
CA LEU A 129 11.61 -8.53 -12.08
C LEU A 129 10.88 -9.73 -12.75
N PRO A 130 11.09 -9.98 -14.07
CA PRO A 130 11.29 -9.04 -15.19
C PRO A 130 9.98 -8.66 -15.89
#